data_AF-A0A940TB55-F1
#
_entry.id   AF-A0A940TB55-F1
#
_cell.length_a   1.000
_cell.length_b   1.000
_cell.length_c   1.000
_cell.angle_alpha   90.00
_cell.angle_beta   90.00
_cell.angle_gamma   90.00
#
_symmetry.space_group_name_H-M   'P 1'
#
loop_
_entity.id
_entity.type
_entity.pdbx_description
1 polymer ?
#
loop_
_entity_poly.entity_id
_entity_poly.type
_entity_poly.pdbx_seq_one_letter_code
_entity_poly.pdbx_strand_id
1 'polypeptide(L)'
;MRKLSEEKKKNIMRVIVLIMAVAMLLGIVILPLTTDVSAEETGVKVTVSSFETGNLSAAIEEAKDGADLNTITGIAVSGGILDSSDYSTICGYPNIEFLELAGCETENGVIPENAMQSRNQLSYVSLPSNTETIGARAFAGNRKLLKISIPSTLRVIGEYAFQGCEGVERIDIPAEVTSIGAGAFADCKALKEFALPEALTEVPDYCFSKCSITEMHFGPQIERIGEGAFSDCHSLTDIYFYGDKAPAASQSSFQNAKVTIHTYDGGEGFDSLENNFVSVGYDLSEDSKYTPPQPSETQAAETVKETEAAEETEAVQEESEEKADETEAVTSEEKKEEEPENSEADTENESKSEAQSETAETEAVPAAGSSNGSFSGIAVLIIGILCAALAVTVTLLVVGRKK
;
A
#
# COMPACT_ATOMS: atom_id res chain seq x y z
N MET A 1 -25.04 -37.28 44.71
CA MET A 1 -25.94 -38.40 44.35
C MET A 1 -25.96 -39.59 45.32
N ARG A 2 -24.96 -39.80 46.21
CA ARG A 2 -24.89 -41.01 47.07
C ARG A 2 -25.89 -41.11 48.23
N LYS A 3 -26.73 -40.11 48.51
CA LYS A 3 -27.77 -40.13 49.58
C LYS A 3 -29.22 -40.01 49.08
N LEU A 4 -29.47 -40.15 47.78
CA LEU A 4 -30.82 -40.05 47.19
C LEU A 4 -31.41 -41.45 46.98
N SER A 5 -32.72 -41.60 47.23
CA SER A 5 -33.45 -42.83 46.88
C SER A 5 -33.35 -43.10 45.37
N GLU A 6 -33.32 -44.37 44.98
CA GLU A 6 -33.17 -44.80 43.58
C GLU A 6 -34.21 -44.16 42.65
N GLU A 7 -35.42 -43.95 43.15
CA GLU A 7 -36.50 -43.29 42.41
C GLU A 7 -36.21 -41.80 42.12
N LYS A 8 -35.58 -41.08 43.07
CA LYS A 8 -35.16 -39.69 42.86
C LYS A 8 -34.00 -39.59 41.86
N LYS A 9 -33.07 -40.55 41.86
CA LYS A 9 -31.98 -40.59 40.87
C LYS A 9 -32.52 -40.81 39.47
N LYS A 10 -33.48 -41.73 39.30
CA LYS A 10 -34.11 -42.03 38.01
C LYS A 10 -34.85 -40.82 37.44
N ASN A 11 -35.57 -40.06 38.28
CA ASN A 11 -36.26 -38.85 37.84
C ASN A 11 -35.29 -37.71 37.50
N ILE A 12 -34.20 -37.53 38.26
CA ILE A 12 -33.16 -36.54 37.93
C ILE A 12 -32.49 -36.91 36.61
N MET A 13 -32.19 -38.19 36.39
CA MET A 13 -31.53 -38.65 35.15
C MET A 13 -32.45 -38.46 33.93
N ARG A 14 -33.75 -38.72 34.07
CA ARG A 14 -34.75 -38.40 33.02
C ARG A 14 -34.82 -36.90 32.70
N VAL A 15 -34.75 -36.04 33.71
CA VAL A 15 -34.75 -34.57 33.51
C VAL A 15 -33.47 -34.11 32.83
N ILE A 16 -32.31 -34.64 33.20
CA ILE A 16 -31.04 -34.33 32.54
C ILE A 16 -31.06 -34.78 31.08
N VAL A 17 -31.55 -35.99 30.80
CA VAL A 17 -31.68 -36.50 29.42
C VAL A 17 -32.64 -35.64 28.61
N LEU A 18 -33.75 -35.18 29.20
CA LEU A 18 -34.69 -34.28 28.52
C LEU A 18 -34.07 -32.91 28.24
N ILE A 19 -33.32 -32.33 29.19
CA ILE A 19 -32.60 -31.07 29.00
C ILE A 19 -31.53 -31.21 27.92
N MET A 20 -30.77 -32.30 27.90
CA MET A 20 -29.76 -32.57 26.86
C MET A 20 -30.40 -32.79 25.49
N ALA A 21 -31.55 -33.48 25.42
CA ALA A 21 -32.29 -33.66 24.17
C ALA A 21 -32.90 -32.35 23.65
N VAL A 22 -33.42 -31.50 24.54
CA VAL A 22 -33.91 -30.16 24.18
C VAL A 22 -32.75 -29.24 23.78
N ALA A 23 -31.59 -29.32 24.45
CA ALA A 23 -30.39 -28.57 24.06
C ALA A 23 -29.82 -29.03 22.71
N MET A 24 -29.85 -30.34 22.41
CA MET A 24 -29.48 -30.85 21.09
C MET A 24 -30.48 -30.43 20.00
N LEU A 25 -31.78 -30.49 20.28
CA LEU A 25 -32.82 -30.03 19.34
C LEU A 25 -32.75 -28.51 19.12
N LEU A 26 -32.50 -27.71 20.17
CA LEU A 26 -32.25 -26.28 20.05
C LEU A 26 -30.94 -26.02 19.29
N GLY A 27 -29.87 -26.79 19.52
CA GLY A 27 -28.64 -26.70 18.74
C GLY A 27 -28.86 -26.99 17.25
N ILE A 28 -29.66 -28.01 16.92
CA ILE A 28 -30.01 -28.38 15.55
C ILE A 28 -30.94 -27.35 14.87
N VAL A 29 -31.76 -26.63 15.64
CA VAL A 29 -32.67 -25.59 15.11
C VAL A 29 -32.01 -24.21 15.08
N ILE A 30 -31.06 -23.91 15.97
CA ILE A 30 -30.32 -22.63 16.02
C ILE A 30 -29.18 -22.62 14.98
N LEU A 31 -28.50 -23.75 14.72
CA LEU A 31 -27.41 -23.80 13.73
C LEU A 31 -27.81 -23.37 12.30
N PRO A 32 -29.01 -23.68 11.77
CA PRO A 32 -29.44 -23.20 10.45
C PRO A 32 -30.19 -21.85 10.50
N LEU A 33 -30.37 -21.22 11.67
CA LEU A 33 -31.05 -19.92 11.81
C LEU A 33 -30.10 -18.76 12.17
N THR A 34 -28.81 -19.04 12.38
CA THR A 34 -27.75 -18.03 12.49
C THR A 34 -26.91 -17.90 11.22
N THR A 35 -27.25 -18.59 10.13
CA THR A 35 -26.64 -18.37 8.81
C THR A 35 -27.33 -17.24 8.04
N ASP A 36 -27.75 -16.20 8.76
CA ASP A 36 -28.02 -14.86 8.23
C ASP A 36 -27.08 -13.86 8.93
N VAL A 37 -25.84 -14.31 9.16
CA VAL A 37 -24.66 -13.45 9.22
C VAL A 37 -24.29 -13.23 7.77
N SER A 38 -24.09 -11.97 7.40
CA SER A 38 -23.92 -11.46 6.03
C SER A 38 -23.31 -12.49 5.10
N ALA A 39 -23.80 -12.53 3.86
CA ALA A 39 -22.91 -12.87 2.77
C ALA A 39 -21.63 -12.04 2.98
N GLU A 40 -20.55 -12.67 3.46
CA GLU A 40 -19.24 -12.38 2.91
C GLU A 40 -19.48 -12.56 1.41
N GLU A 41 -19.80 -11.47 0.70
CA GLU A 41 -19.45 -11.42 -0.70
C GLU A 41 -17.93 -11.60 -0.67
N THR A 42 -17.50 -12.85 -0.76
CA THR A 42 -16.12 -13.20 -1.04
C THR A 42 -15.82 -12.48 -2.34
N GLY A 43 -15.15 -11.34 -2.23
CA GLY A 43 -14.88 -10.50 -3.39
C GLY A 43 -14.25 -11.34 -4.50
N VAL A 44 -14.67 -11.09 -5.74
CA VAL A 44 -14.20 -11.84 -6.89
C VAL A 44 -12.78 -11.42 -7.18
N LYS A 45 -11.89 -12.41 -7.36
CA LYS A 45 -10.54 -12.21 -7.89
C LYS A 45 -10.53 -12.62 -9.35
N VAL A 46 -10.06 -11.72 -10.21
CA VAL A 46 -9.93 -11.97 -11.65
C VAL A 46 -8.45 -12.18 -11.97
N THR A 47 -8.15 -13.21 -12.77
CA THR A 47 -6.79 -13.50 -13.22
C THR A 47 -6.73 -13.46 -14.74
N VAL A 48 -5.77 -12.72 -15.28
CA VAL A 48 -5.46 -12.63 -16.70
C VAL A 48 -4.04 -13.18 -16.90
N SER A 49 -3.89 -14.16 -17.80
CA SER A 49 -2.60 -14.85 -18.03
C SER A 49 -1.85 -14.42 -19.29
N SER A 50 -2.51 -13.68 -20.18
CA SER A 50 -1.92 -13.05 -21.35
C SER A 50 -2.94 -12.12 -21.98
N PHE A 51 -2.48 -11.03 -22.60
CA PHE A 51 -3.30 -10.14 -23.42
C PHE A 51 -2.40 -9.41 -24.43
N GLU A 52 -2.98 -8.91 -25.52
CA GLU A 52 -2.28 -7.99 -26.43
C GLU A 52 -2.15 -6.62 -25.77
N THR A 53 -1.03 -5.92 -25.99
CA THR A 53 -0.78 -4.57 -25.43
C THR A 53 -1.99 -3.64 -25.60
N GLY A 54 -2.42 -2.98 -24.51
CA GLY A 54 -3.56 -2.05 -24.52
C GLY A 54 -4.95 -2.72 -24.59
N ASN A 55 -5.01 -4.05 -24.54
CA ASN A 55 -6.25 -4.82 -24.63
C ASN A 55 -6.60 -5.54 -23.31
N LEU A 56 -6.13 -5.03 -22.16
CA LEU A 56 -6.42 -5.65 -20.86
C LEU A 56 -7.93 -5.64 -20.55
N SER A 57 -8.65 -4.61 -21.01
CA SER A 57 -10.10 -4.49 -20.79
C SER A 57 -10.89 -5.68 -21.32
N ALA A 58 -10.62 -6.14 -22.54
CA ALA A 58 -11.28 -7.31 -23.11
C ALA A 58 -10.92 -8.60 -22.35
N ALA A 59 -9.64 -8.73 -21.96
CA ALA A 59 -9.17 -9.89 -21.22
C ALA A 59 -9.82 -9.99 -19.82
N ILE A 60 -10.00 -8.86 -19.12
CA ILE A 60 -10.71 -8.84 -17.83
C ILE A 60 -12.20 -9.11 -18.02
N GLU A 61 -12.84 -8.58 -19.08
CA GLU A 61 -14.25 -8.85 -19.36
C GLU A 61 -14.53 -10.33 -19.61
N GLU A 62 -13.63 -11.03 -20.30
CA GLU A 62 -13.70 -12.49 -20.47
C GLU A 62 -13.44 -13.22 -19.14
N ALA A 63 -12.36 -12.85 -18.43
CA ALA A 63 -11.91 -13.54 -17.22
C ALA A 63 -12.85 -13.36 -16.02
N LYS A 64 -13.64 -12.28 -15.96
CA LYS A 64 -14.57 -12.05 -14.84
C LYS A 64 -15.85 -12.89 -14.92
N ASP A 65 -16.08 -13.62 -16.02
CA ASP A 65 -17.22 -14.56 -16.21
C ASP A 65 -18.58 -13.99 -15.76
N GLY A 66 -18.87 -12.74 -16.17
CA GLY A 66 -20.12 -12.07 -15.85
C GLY A 66 -20.23 -11.49 -14.43
N ALA A 67 -19.18 -11.53 -13.62
CA ALA A 67 -19.14 -10.84 -12.33
C ALA A 67 -19.41 -9.33 -12.47
N ASP A 68 -20.11 -8.76 -11.48
CA ASP A 68 -20.33 -7.32 -11.38
C ASP A 68 -19.01 -6.61 -11.04
N LEU A 69 -18.76 -5.46 -11.69
CA LEU A 69 -17.52 -4.72 -11.48
C LEU A 69 -17.31 -4.27 -10.01
N ASN A 70 -18.38 -4.11 -9.24
CA ASN A 70 -18.31 -3.72 -7.83
C ASN A 70 -17.98 -4.91 -6.91
N THR A 71 -18.14 -6.15 -7.36
CA THR A 71 -17.78 -7.33 -6.55
C THR A 71 -16.34 -7.74 -6.78
N ILE A 72 -15.66 -7.19 -7.79
CA ILE A 72 -14.24 -7.44 -8.07
C ILE A 72 -13.39 -6.71 -7.03
N THR A 73 -12.64 -7.49 -6.27
CA THR A 73 -11.73 -7.00 -5.20
C THR A 73 -10.27 -7.32 -5.48
N GLY A 74 -9.99 -8.22 -6.43
CA GLY A 74 -8.62 -8.56 -6.83
C GLY A 74 -8.48 -8.66 -8.33
N ILE A 75 -7.40 -8.11 -8.86
CA ILE A 75 -6.99 -8.32 -10.25
C ILE A 75 -5.53 -8.78 -10.24
N ALA A 76 -5.27 -9.93 -10.84
CA ALA A 76 -3.94 -10.45 -11.07
C ALA A 76 -3.68 -10.54 -12.57
N VAL A 77 -2.63 -9.89 -13.04
CA VAL A 77 -2.22 -9.87 -14.44
C VAL A 77 -0.83 -10.48 -14.55
N SER A 78 -0.74 -11.49 -15.40
CA SER A 78 0.50 -12.12 -15.82
C SER A 78 0.54 -12.14 -17.34
N GLY A 79 1.74 -11.99 -17.90
CA GLY A 79 1.95 -11.82 -19.34
C GLY A 79 1.38 -10.51 -19.90
N GLY A 80 1.85 -10.13 -21.08
CA GLY A 80 1.44 -8.88 -21.75
C GLY A 80 2.16 -7.64 -21.25
N ILE A 81 1.92 -6.52 -21.95
CA ILE A 81 2.50 -5.21 -21.68
C ILE A 81 1.36 -4.23 -21.42
N LEU A 82 1.33 -3.62 -20.25
CA LEU A 82 0.36 -2.59 -19.87
C LEU A 82 0.71 -1.27 -20.54
N ASP A 83 -0.28 -0.62 -21.15
CA ASP A 83 -0.18 0.77 -21.57
C ASP A 83 -0.99 1.71 -20.66
N SER A 84 -1.00 3.00 -20.96
CA SER A 84 -1.75 4.01 -20.18
C SER A 84 -3.27 3.75 -20.09
N SER A 85 -3.86 3.12 -21.10
CA SER A 85 -5.29 2.80 -21.15
C SER A 85 -5.63 1.60 -20.26
N ASP A 86 -4.68 0.69 -20.07
CA ASP A 86 -4.84 -0.46 -19.17
C ASP A 86 -4.93 -0.01 -17.69
N TYR A 87 -4.14 0.97 -17.26
CA TYR A 87 -4.28 1.56 -15.91
C TYR A 87 -5.64 2.23 -15.71
N SER A 88 -6.15 2.90 -16.74
CA SER A 88 -7.50 3.50 -16.73
C SER A 88 -8.58 2.42 -16.59
N THR A 89 -8.40 1.29 -17.28
CA THR A 89 -9.26 0.11 -17.17
C THR A 89 -9.27 -0.44 -15.75
N ILE A 90 -8.10 -0.64 -15.14
CA ILE A 90 -7.98 -1.12 -13.75
C ILE A 90 -8.70 -0.15 -12.80
N CYS A 91 -8.54 1.16 -12.98
CA CYS A 91 -9.23 2.18 -12.19
C CYS A 91 -10.77 2.15 -12.32
N GLY A 92 -11.30 1.52 -13.38
CA GLY A 92 -12.74 1.30 -13.58
C GLY A 92 -13.39 0.36 -12.55
N TYR A 93 -12.62 -0.45 -11.82
CA TYR A 93 -13.11 -1.37 -10.80
C TYR A 93 -12.99 -0.74 -9.40
N PRO A 94 -14.09 -0.24 -8.80
CA PRO A 94 -14.04 0.70 -7.68
C PRO A 94 -13.59 0.08 -6.35
N ASN A 95 -13.71 -1.24 -6.20
CA ASN A 95 -13.47 -1.96 -4.94
C ASN A 95 -12.22 -2.83 -4.96
N ILE A 96 -11.28 -2.59 -5.89
CA ILE A 96 -9.99 -3.31 -5.89
C ILE A 96 -9.27 -3.08 -4.55
N GLU A 97 -8.98 -4.18 -3.86
CA GLU A 97 -8.17 -4.28 -2.66
C GLU A 97 -6.78 -4.85 -2.97
N PHE A 98 -6.67 -5.74 -3.96
CA PHE A 98 -5.45 -6.45 -4.34
C PHE A 98 -5.16 -6.27 -5.84
N LEU A 99 -3.98 -5.78 -6.18
CA LEU A 99 -3.54 -5.65 -7.56
C LEU A 99 -2.19 -6.33 -7.74
N GLU A 100 -2.14 -7.39 -8.55
CA GLU A 100 -0.93 -8.18 -8.77
C GLU A 100 -0.47 -8.03 -10.21
N LEU A 101 0.58 -7.23 -10.45
CA LEU A 101 1.10 -6.95 -11.79
C LEU A 101 2.54 -7.44 -12.00
N ALA A 102 3.19 -8.03 -10.98
CA ALA A 102 4.57 -8.50 -11.10
C ALA A 102 4.79 -9.51 -12.24
N GLY A 103 3.74 -10.21 -12.68
CA GLY A 103 3.81 -11.17 -13.78
C GLY A 103 3.75 -10.54 -15.18
N CYS A 104 3.55 -9.23 -15.32
CA CYS A 104 3.50 -8.54 -16.61
C CYS A 104 4.58 -7.44 -16.72
N GLU A 105 4.59 -6.77 -17.86
CA GLU A 105 5.42 -5.61 -18.16
C GLU A 105 4.56 -4.35 -18.33
N THR A 106 5.18 -3.18 -18.29
CA THR A 106 4.56 -1.89 -18.63
C THR A 106 5.32 -1.23 -19.76
N GLU A 107 4.60 -0.52 -20.63
CA GLU A 107 5.15 0.16 -21.79
C GLU A 107 6.23 1.15 -21.34
N ASN A 108 7.40 1.07 -21.98
CA ASN A 108 8.58 1.89 -21.67
C ASN A 108 9.06 1.81 -20.20
N GLY A 109 8.64 0.80 -19.43
CA GLY A 109 8.99 0.70 -18.01
C GLY A 109 8.36 1.79 -17.14
N VAL A 110 7.30 2.46 -17.59
CA VAL A 110 6.67 3.58 -16.88
C VAL A 110 5.32 3.18 -16.30
N ILE A 111 5.12 3.45 -15.00
CA ILE A 111 3.77 3.64 -14.42
C ILE A 111 3.37 5.09 -14.69
N PRO A 112 2.29 5.36 -15.44
CA PRO A 112 1.91 6.72 -15.80
C PRO A 112 1.59 7.62 -14.60
N GLU A 113 1.62 8.93 -14.83
CA GLU A 113 1.09 9.90 -13.86
C GLU A 113 -0.39 9.61 -13.54
N ASN A 114 -0.74 9.75 -12.26
CA ASN A 114 -2.09 9.49 -11.72
C ASN A 114 -2.65 8.07 -11.95
N ALA A 115 -1.84 7.10 -12.42
CA ALA A 115 -2.29 5.78 -12.89
C ALA A 115 -3.25 5.05 -11.93
N MET A 116 -2.99 5.14 -10.62
CA MET A 116 -3.72 4.48 -9.55
C MET A 116 -3.99 5.44 -8.38
N GLN A 117 -4.31 6.70 -8.67
CA GLN A 117 -4.57 7.72 -7.66
C GLN A 117 -5.89 7.48 -6.89
N SER A 118 -5.89 7.74 -5.58
CA SER A 118 -7.08 7.82 -4.70
C SER A 118 -7.98 6.58 -4.69
N ARG A 119 -7.38 5.39 -4.74
CA ARG A 119 -8.08 4.11 -4.60
C ARG A 119 -8.29 3.82 -3.11
N ASN A 120 -9.46 4.19 -2.61
CA ASN A 120 -9.81 4.12 -1.19
C ASN A 120 -9.88 2.69 -0.59
N GLN A 121 -9.83 1.64 -1.42
CA GLN A 121 -9.83 0.24 -0.98
C GLN A 121 -8.49 -0.48 -1.22
N LEU A 122 -7.60 0.09 -2.03
CA LEU A 122 -6.37 -0.59 -2.45
C LEU A 122 -5.46 -0.80 -1.25
N SER A 123 -5.19 -2.07 -0.94
CA SER A 123 -4.40 -2.49 0.22
C SER A 123 -3.06 -3.08 -0.16
N TYR A 124 -2.97 -3.68 -1.35
CA TYR A 124 -1.75 -4.29 -1.88
C TYR A 124 -1.61 -4.04 -3.39
N VAL A 125 -0.39 -3.73 -3.81
CA VAL A 125 0.02 -3.65 -5.22
C VAL A 125 1.35 -4.36 -5.42
N SER A 126 1.49 -5.18 -6.46
CA SER A 126 2.79 -5.47 -7.05
C SER A 126 2.92 -4.80 -8.40
N LEU A 127 4.07 -4.16 -8.66
CA LEU A 127 4.32 -3.45 -9.90
C LEU A 127 4.82 -4.39 -11.01
N PRO A 128 4.58 -4.08 -12.29
CA PRO A 128 5.16 -4.76 -13.43
C PRO A 128 6.67 -4.94 -13.33
N SER A 129 7.16 -6.09 -13.77
CA SER A 129 8.55 -6.54 -13.55
C SER A 129 9.61 -5.63 -14.15
N ASN A 130 9.30 -4.92 -15.25
CA ASN A 130 10.21 -4.00 -15.95
C ASN A 130 10.02 -2.52 -15.53
N THR A 131 9.33 -2.23 -14.42
CA THR A 131 9.08 -0.85 -14.01
C THR A 131 10.39 -0.13 -13.66
N GLU A 132 10.74 0.90 -14.42
CA GLU A 132 11.89 1.78 -14.19
C GLU A 132 11.47 3.14 -13.60
N THR A 133 10.25 3.59 -13.89
CA THR A 133 9.73 4.90 -13.45
C THR A 133 8.33 4.79 -12.88
N ILE A 134 8.12 5.37 -11.69
CA ILE A 134 6.80 5.64 -11.14
C ILE A 134 6.46 7.11 -11.40
N GLY A 135 5.41 7.37 -12.16
CA GLY A 135 4.99 8.71 -12.54
C GLY A 135 4.50 9.56 -11.36
N ALA A 136 4.38 10.87 -11.59
CA ALA A 136 3.87 11.80 -10.59
C ALA A 136 2.48 11.36 -10.10
N ARG A 137 2.25 11.45 -8.79
CA ARG A 137 0.96 11.09 -8.15
C ARG A 137 0.41 9.69 -8.48
N ALA A 138 1.21 8.78 -9.04
CA ALA A 138 0.74 7.49 -9.54
C ALA A 138 -0.04 6.69 -8.49
N PHE A 139 0.34 6.77 -7.21
CA PHE A 139 -0.32 6.13 -6.08
C PHE A 139 -0.82 7.13 -5.02
N ALA A 140 -0.91 8.42 -5.34
CA ALA A 140 -1.29 9.43 -4.34
C ALA A 140 -2.72 9.20 -3.82
N GLY A 141 -2.93 9.34 -2.52
CA GLY A 141 -4.23 9.25 -1.85
C GLY A 141 -4.71 7.82 -1.58
N ASN A 142 -3.88 6.79 -1.77
CA ASN A 142 -4.21 5.41 -1.43
C ASN A 142 -4.10 5.16 0.08
N ARG A 143 -5.06 5.71 0.85
CA ARG A 143 -5.01 5.74 2.32
C ARG A 143 -5.01 4.36 2.98
N LYS A 144 -5.48 3.32 2.29
CA LYS A 144 -5.50 1.93 2.79
C LYS A 144 -4.33 1.08 2.29
N LEU A 145 -3.43 1.63 1.47
CA LEU A 145 -2.30 0.87 0.94
C LEU A 145 -1.39 0.47 2.09
N LEU A 146 -1.23 -0.84 2.31
CA LEU A 146 -0.43 -1.41 3.39
C LEU A 146 0.95 -1.88 2.89
N LYS A 147 0.99 -2.47 1.68
CA LYS A 147 2.20 -3.02 1.08
C LYS A 147 2.23 -2.71 -0.41
N ILE A 148 3.40 -2.35 -0.90
CA ILE A 148 3.71 -2.29 -2.33
C ILE A 148 4.96 -3.13 -2.61
N SER A 149 4.90 -3.97 -3.64
CA SER A 149 6.06 -4.72 -4.13
C SER A 149 6.66 -3.96 -5.31
N ILE A 150 7.88 -3.46 -5.11
CA ILE A 150 8.61 -2.63 -6.07
C ILE A 150 9.73 -3.48 -6.71
N PRO A 151 9.84 -3.54 -8.05
CA PRO A 151 10.89 -4.30 -8.72
C PRO A 151 12.25 -3.63 -8.57
N SER A 152 13.32 -4.43 -8.63
CA SER A 152 14.71 -3.97 -8.58
C SER A 152 15.13 -3.10 -9.78
N THR A 153 14.31 -3.07 -10.84
CA THR A 153 14.50 -2.22 -12.03
C THR A 153 14.17 -0.75 -11.78
N LEU A 154 13.49 -0.40 -10.68
CA LEU A 154 13.09 0.97 -10.42
C LEU A 154 14.31 1.91 -10.35
N ARG A 155 14.22 3.08 -11.00
CA ARG A 155 15.24 4.14 -11.01
C ARG A 155 14.70 5.49 -10.59
N VAL A 156 13.43 5.79 -10.90
CA VAL A 156 12.84 7.12 -10.70
C VAL A 156 11.48 7.02 -10.01
N ILE A 157 11.30 7.84 -8.97
CA ILE A 157 10.01 8.04 -8.28
C ILE A 157 9.58 9.49 -8.50
N GLY A 158 8.42 9.68 -9.11
CA GLY A 158 7.89 10.99 -9.47
C GLY A 158 7.39 11.81 -8.27
N GLU A 159 7.11 13.08 -8.53
CA GLU A 159 6.57 14.01 -7.53
C GLU A 159 5.25 13.48 -6.95
N TYR A 160 5.11 13.55 -5.63
CA TYR A 160 3.92 13.11 -4.91
C TYR A 160 3.49 11.65 -5.20
N ALA A 161 4.37 10.79 -5.73
CA ALA A 161 4.02 9.46 -6.21
C ALA A 161 3.22 8.63 -5.20
N PHE A 162 3.56 8.71 -3.91
CA PHE A 162 2.90 8.02 -2.79
C PHE A 162 2.28 8.98 -1.79
N GLN A 163 2.05 10.25 -2.15
CA GLN A 163 1.50 11.23 -1.23
C GLN A 163 0.19 10.74 -0.61
N GLY A 164 0.05 10.75 0.71
CA GLY A 164 -1.20 10.37 1.39
C GLY A 164 -1.50 8.88 1.37
N CYS A 165 -0.49 8.03 1.13
CA CYS A 165 -0.56 6.59 1.43
C CYS A 165 -0.50 6.36 2.94
N GLU A 166 -1.57 6.72 3.66
CA GLU A 166 -1.58 6.79 5.12
C GLU A 166 -1.39 5.45 5.84
N GLY A 167 -1.63 4.31 5.17
CA GLY A 167 -1.56 2.97 5.76
C GLY A 167 -0.22 2.26 5.61
N VAL A 168 0.70 2.78 4.79
CA VAL A 168 1.95 2.08 4.48
C VAL A 168 2.95 2.24 5.61
N GLU A 169 3.37 1.14 6.22
CA GLU A 169 4.31 1.19 7.36
C GLU A 169 5.78 1.24 6.92
N ARG A 170 6.04 0.70 5.74
CA ARG A 170 7.38 0.48 5.17
C ARG A 170 7.27 0.45 3.65
N ILE A 171 8.23 1.08 2.97
CA ILE A 171 8.41 0.95 1.53
C ILE A 171 9.87 0.59 1.27
N ASP A 172 10.08 -0.56 0.63
CA ASP A 172 11.41 -1.01 0.23
C ASP A 172 11.73 -0.45 -1.16
N ILE A 173 12.63 0.53 -1.23
CA ILE A 173 13.10 1.13 -2.48
C ILE A 173 14.45 0.51 -2.86
N PRO A 174 14.67 0.13 -4.14
CA PRO A 174 15.96 -0.36 -4.60
C PRO A 174 17.09 0.65 -4.39
N ALA A 175 18.30 0.17 -4.11
CA ALA A 175 19.48 1.01 -3.88
C ALA A 175 19.88 1.81 -5.13
N GLU A 176 19.50 1.31 -6.31
CA GLU A 176 19.77 1.88 -7.63
C GLU A 176 18.83 3.03 -7.99
N VAL A 177 17.87 3.40 -7.14
CA VAL A 177 17.04 4.59 -7.37
C VAL A 177 17.91 5.85 -7.29
N THR A 178 17.93 6.61 -8.39
CA THR A 178 18.76 7.82 -8.53
C THR A 178 17.97 9.11 -8.39
N SER A 179 16.63 9.05 -8.41
CA SER A 179 15.78 10.24 -8.35
C SER A 179 14.48 9.98 -7.60
N ILE A 180 14.16 10.88 -6.67
CA ILE A 180 12.90 10.93 -5.93
C ILE A 180 12.35 12.35 -6.09
N GLY A 181 11.07 12.47 -6.45
CA GLY A 181 10.42 13.76 -6.65
C GLY A 181 10.00 14.43 -5.34
N ALA A 182 9.73 15.74 -5.43
CA ALA A 182 9.20 16.51 -4.31
C ALA A 182 7.90 15.89 -3.77
N GLY A 183 7.78 15.83 -2.44
CA GLY A 183 6.60 15.31 -1.75
C GLY A 183 6.28 13.83 -2.02
N ALA A 184 7.20 13.04 -2.59
CA ALA A 184 6.94 11.67 -3.03
C ALA A 184 6.27 10.79 -1.95
N PHE A 185 6.63 10.97 -0.67
CA PHE A 185 6.06 10.24 0.47
C PHE A 185 5.35 11.15 1.48
N ALA A 186 4.99 12.39 1.09
CA ALA A 186 4.31 13.31 1.99
C ALA A 186 2.98 12.72 2.51
N ASP A 187 2.63 12.96 3.76
CA ASP A 187 1.41 12.43 4.42
C ASP A 187 1.34 10.88 4.48
N CYS A 188 2.45 10.15 4.32
CA CYS A 188 2.53 8.72 4.64
C CYS A 188 2.58 8.49 6.16
N LYS A 189 1.46 8.72 6.83
CA LYS A 189 1.36 8.81 8.29
C LYS A 189 1.73 7.54 9.06
N ALA A 190 1.67 6.36 8.45
CA ALA A 190 2.09 5.12 9.08
C ALA A 190 3.55 4.74 8.79
N LEU A 191 4.23 5.44 7.88
CA LEU A 191 5.60 5.12 7.47
C LEU A 191 6.57 5.36 8.63
N LYS A 192 7.14 4.28 9.17
CA LYS A 192 8.03 4.31 10.35
C LYS A 192 9.50 4.12 9.99
N GLU A 193 9.76 3.36 8.94
CA GLU A 193 11.08 2.97 8.47
C GLU A 193 11.22 3.32 6.98
N PHE A 194 12.33 3.97 6.63
CA PHE A 194 12.68 4.25 5.25
C PHE A 194 14.20 4.22 5.07
N ALA A 195 14.69 3.39 4.14
CA ALA A 195 16.08 3.37 3.74
C ALA A 195 16.27 4.28 2.52
N LEU A 196 17.14 5.29 2.62
CA LEU A 196 17.48 6.11 1.46
C LEU A 196 18.30 5.29 0.44
N PRO A 197 18.01 5.43 -0.87
CA PRO A 197 18.86 4.86 -1.91
C PRO A 197 20.30 5.41 -1.82
N GLU A 198 21.29 4.55 -2.08
CA GLU A 198 22.71 4.89 -1.89
C GLU A 198 23.19 5.97 -2.87
N ALA A 199 22.62 6.01 -4.07
CA ALA A 199 22.98 6.96 -5.12
C ALA A 199 22.37 8.37 -4.93
N LEU A 200 21.51 8.56 -3.93
CA LEU A 200 20.79 9.81 -3.73
C LEU A 200 21.70 10.89 -3.13
N THR A 201 21.72 12.08 -3.74
CA THR A 201 22.51 13.23 -3.26
C THR A 201 21.66 14.28 -2.54
N GLU A 202 20.34 14.12 -2.55
CA GLU A 202 19.40 15.08 -1.99
C GLU A 202 18.16 14.38 -1.41
N VAL A 203 17.72 14.84 -0.24
CA VAL A 203 16.34 14.60 0.22
C VAL A 203 15.44 15.71 -0.35
N PRO A 204 14.49 15.43 -1.25
CA PRO A 204 13.71 16.46 -1.93
C PRO A 204 12.80 17.28 -1.01
N ASP A 205 12.34 18.43 -1.50
CA ASP A 205 11.36 19.26 -0.84
C ASP A 205 10.10 18.46 -0.44
N TYR A 206 9.65 18.65 0.79
CA TYR A 206 8.47 17.99 1.37
C TYR A 206 8.45 16.45 1.32
N CYS A 207 9.55 15.78 0.94
CA CYS A 207 9.56 14.37 0.57
C CYS A 207 8.90 13.46 1.63
N PHE A 208 9.18 13.70 2.91
CA PHE A 208 8.64 12.96 4.05
C PHE A 208 7.76 13.82 4.97
N SER A 209 7.26 14.97 4.48
CA SER A 209 6.39 15.85 5.28
C SER A 209 5.25 15.06 5.92
N LYS A 210 5.02 15.22 7.23
CA LYS A 210 3.98 14.53 8.03
C LYS A 210 4.07 13.00 8.05
N CYS A 211 5.25 12.42 7.82
CA CYS A 211 5.49 11.00 8.07
C CYS A 211 5.70 10.71 9.57
N SER A 212 5.57 9.44 9.96
CA SER A 212 5.86 8.95 11.32
C SER A 212 7.20 8.23 11.43
N ILE A 213 8.14 8.59 10.55
CA ILE A 213 9.50 8.03 10.56
C ILE A 213 10.13 8.34 11.91
N THR A 214 10.81 7.36 12.49
CA THR A 214 11.39 7.49 13.84
C THR A 214 12.88 7.83 13.81
N GLU A 215 13.60 7.23 12.86
CA GLU A 215 15.02 7.47 12.63
C GLU A 215 15.33 7.49 11.13
N MET A 216 16.40 8.19 10.74
CA MET A 216 16.93 8.16 9.38
C MET A 216 18.44 7.97 9.36
N HIS A 217 18.94 7.25 8.36
CA HIS A 217 20.36 7.09 8.09
C HIS A 217 20.71 7.70 6.74
N PHE A 218 21.62 8.67 6.74
CA PHE A 218 22.05 9.39 5.55
C PHE A 218 23.49 9.03 5.21
N GLY A 219 23.69 8.46 4.03
CA GLY A 219 25.02 8.20 3.50
C GLY A 219 25.82 9.50 3.25
N PRO A 220 27.13 9.38 3.02
CA PRO A 220 28.03 10.53 2.87
C PRO A 220 27.75 11.39 1.62
N GLN A 221 26.96 10.88 0.67
CA GLN A 221 26.65 11.56 -0.60
C GLN A 221 25.52 12.60 -0.48
N ILE A 222 24.79 12.63 0.64
CA ILE A 222 23.68 13.58 0.82
C ILE A 222 24.25 14.99 1.02
N GLU A 223 24.06 15.83 0.01
CA GLU A 223 24.54 17.21 -0.02
C GLU A 223 23.45 18.22 0.35
N ARG A 224 22.17 17.85 0.21
CA ARG A 224 21.03 18.75 0.46
C ARG A 224 19.85 18.05 1.12
N ILE A 225 19.19 18.77 2.03
CA ILE A 225 17.88 18.44 2.57
C ILE A 225 16.94 19.59 2.19
N GLY A 226 15.94 19.26 1.38
CA GLY A 226 14.97 20.20 0.83
C GLY A 226 14.13 20.94 1.86
N GLU A 227 13.45 21.97 1.41
CA GLU A 227 12.49 22.72 2.20
C GLU A 227 11.33 21.81 2.64
N GLY A 228 11.00 21.84 3.93
CA GLY A 228 9.89 21.04 4.46
C GLY A 228 10.08 19.52 4.38
N ALA A 229 11.26 19.02 4.00
CA ALA A 229 11.51 17.59 3.77
C ALA A 229 11.01 16.69 4.90
N PHE A 230 11.17 17.13 6.15
CA PHE A 230 10.69 16.46 7.37
C PHE A 230 9.75 17.35 8.19
N SER A 231 9.05 18.31 7.56
CA SER A 231 8.10 19.15 8.28
C SER A 231 7.00 18.30 8.93
N ASP A 232 6.61 18.60 10.16
CA ASP A 232 5.57 17.90 10.92
C ASP A 232 5.86 16.39 11.13
N CYS A 233 7.12 15.95 11.00
CA CYS A 233 7.56 14.60 11.39
C CYS A 233 7.73 14.52 12.91
N HIS A 234 6.62 14.44 13.63
CA HIS A 234 6.60 14.49 15.10
C HIS A 234 7.25 13.28 15.79
N SER A 235 7.40 12.17 15.07
CA SER A 235 8.02 10.94 15.57
C SER A 235 9.52 10.87 15.28
N LEU A 236 10.05 11.71 14.40
CA LEU A 236 11.46 11.69 14.00
C LEU A 236 12.29 12.31 15.12
N THR A 237 13.11 11.50 15.77
CA THR A 237 13.96 11.95 16.87
C THR A 237 15.43 11.99 16.48
N ASP A 238 15.88 11.07 15.63
CA ASP A 238 17.29 10.84 15.37
C ASP A 238 17.58 10.77 13.87
N ILE A 239 18.63 11.47 13.44
CA ILE A 239 19.21 11.35 12.10
C ILE A 239 20.69 11.01 12.26
N TYR A 240 21.13 9.90 11.68
CA TYR A 240 22.53 9.52 11.62
C TYR A 240 23.10 9.92 10.28
N PHE A 241 24.04 10.87 10.29
CA PHE A 241 24.69 11.35 9.08
C PHE A 241 26.15 10.89 9.05
N TYR A 242 26.52 10.16 8.00
CA TYR A 242 27.83 9.52 7.88
C TYR A 242 28.79 10.24 6.92
N GLY A 243 28.52 11.51 6.59
CA GLY A 243 29.43 12.36 5.81
C GLY A 243 30.22 13.35 6.68
N ASP A 244 31.33 13.85 6.13
CA ASP A 244 32.25 14.76 6.84
C ASP A 244 31.80 16.23 6.82
N LYS A 245 30.84 16.56 5.93
CA LYS A 245 30.32 17.90 5.72
C LYS A 245 28.81 17.92 5.87
N ALA A 246 28.29 18.87 6.61
CA ALA A 246 26.86 19.04 6.81
C ALA A 246 26.13 19.25 5.47
N PRO A 247 25.00 18.58 5.24
CA PRO A 247 24.17 18.86 4.08
C PRO A 247 23.59 20.27 4.19
N ALA A 248 23.41 20.93 3.05
CA ALA A 248 22.67 22.17 2.99
C ALA A 248 21.22 21.90 3.39
N ALA A 249 20.78 22.48 4.50
CA ALA A 249 19.40 22.41 4.96
C ALA A 249 18.97 23.76 5.53
N SER A 250 17.67 23.99 5.58
CA SER A 250 17.10 25.20 6.17
C SER A 250 16.29 24.85 7.43
N GLN A 251 15.92 25.85 8.22
CA GLN A 251 15.07 25.63 9.39
C GLN A 251 13.72 24.98 8.99
N SER A 252 13.19 25.29 7.80
CA SER A 252 11.92 24.71 7.35
C SER A 252 12.03 23.23 7.00
N SER A 253 13.23 22.72 6.68
CA SER A 253 13.48 21.29 6.46
C SER A 253 13.01 20.42 7.63
N PHE A 254 13.04 20.95 8.85
CA PHE A 254 12.62 20.27 10.09
C PHE A 254 11.51 21.02 10.83
N GLN A 255 10.69 21.81 10.14
CA GLN A 255 9.61 22.58 10.77
C GLN A 255 8.71 21.67 11.62
N ASN A 256 8.51 22.00 12.90
CA ASN A 256 7.70 21.19 13.83
C ASN A 256 8.20 19.76 14.09
N ALA A 257 9.39 19.38 13.63
CA ALA A 257 10.09 18.18 14.04
C ALA A 257 11.16 18.54 15.09
N LYS A 258 11.43 17.67 16.06
CA LYS A 258 12.51 17.86 17.04
C LYS A 258 13.53 16.75 16.88
N VAL A 259 14.67 17.07 16.30
CA VAL A 259 15.62 16.08 15.79
C VAL A 259 17.01 16.30 16.39
N THR A 260 17.68 15.20 16.72
CA THR A 260 19.12 15.16 16.97
C THR A 260 19.82 14.61 15.73
N ILE A 261 20.75 15.37 15.17
CA ILE A 261 21.64 14.90 14.09
C ILE A 261 22.91 14.37 14.73
N HIS A 262 23.14 13.07 14.62
CA HIS A 262 24.32 12.36 15.06
C HIS A 262 25.37 12.38 13.94
N THR A 263 26.56 12.90 14.24
CA THR A 263 27.68 13.09 13.30
C THR A 263 29.02 12.78 13.98
N TYR A 264 30.12 12.79 13.22
CA TYR A 264 31.48 12.64 13.73
C TYR A 264 31.96 13.94 14.41
N ASP A 265 32.84 13.84 15.41
CA ASP A 265 33.43 15.00 16.12
C ASP A 265 34.18 15.93 15.14
N GLY A 266 33.68 17.16 14.97
CA GLY A 266 34.35 18.22 14.22
C GLY A 266 33.99 18.39 12.73
N GLY A 267 32.92 17.75 12.23
CA GLY A 267 32.48 17.92 10.84
C GLY A 267 32.21 19.37 10.42
N GLU A 268 32.39 19.70 9.13
CA GLU A 268 32.23 21.07 8.65
C GLU A 268 30.74 21.46 8.50
N GLY A 269 30.31 22.56 9.14
CA GLY A 269 29.03 23.23 8.86
C GLY A 269 27.84 22.83 9.74
N PHE A 270 27.99 21.86 10.66
CA PHE A 270 26.89 21.38 11.50
C PHE A 270 26.40 22.42 12.53
N ASP A 271 27.28 23.31 13.00
CA ASP A 271 26.91 24.43 13.87
C ASP A 271 25.81 25.32 13.25
N SER A 272 25.71 25.37 11.92
CA SER A 272 24.69 26.18 11.23
C SER A 272 23.30 25.53 11.22
N LEU A 273 23.22 24.22 11.47
CA LEU A 273 21.96 23.48 11.55
C LEU A 273 21.32 23.57 12.93
N GLU A 274 22.12 23.79 13.98
CA GLU A 274 21.62 23.91 15.35
C GLU A 274 20.61 25.06 15.50
N ASN A 275 19.43 24.71 16.02
CA ASN A 275 18.37 25.68 16.33
C ASN A 275 17.40 25.09 17.36
N ASN A 276 16.25 25.74 17.61
CA ASN A 276 15.27 25.27 18.60
C ASN A 276 14.64 23.89 18.30
N PHE A 277 14.77 23.42 17.06
CA PHE A 277 14.20 22.19 16.54
C PHE A 277 15.26 21.13 16.20
N VAL A 278 16.52 21.54 16.03
CA VAL A 278 17.61 20.67 15.63
C VAL A 278 18.76 20.82 16.61
N SER A 279 19.18 19.72 17.23
CA SER A 279 20.44 19.63 17.98
C SER A 279 21.44 18.76 17.23
N VAL A 280 22.73 18.99 17.42
CA VAL A 280 23.78 18.15 16.84
C VAL A 280 24.51 17.40 17.96
N GLY A 281 24.59 16.08 17.80
CA GLY A 281 25.34 15.17 18.66
C GLY A 281 26.62 14.69 17.95
N TYR A 282 27.76 14.85 18.62
CA TYR A 282 29.06 14.41 18.12
C TYR A 282 29.44 13.06 18.77
N ASP A 283 28.67 12.01 18.47
CA ASP A 283 28.77 10.70 19.11
C ASP A 283 29.03 9.54 18.14
N LEU A 284 29.13 9.81 16.82
CA LEU A 284 29.66 8.85 15.87
C LEU A 284 31.20 8.81 15.94
N SER A 285 31.78 7.61 16.01
CA SER A 285 33.23 7.40 15.89
C SER A 285 33.65 7.31 14.44
N GLU A 286 34.87 7.69 14.05
CA GLU A 286 35.39 7.52 12.68
C GLU A 286 35.33 6.05 12.17
N ASP A 287 35.29 5.07 13.07
CA ASP A 287 35.12 3.65 12.76
C ASP A 287 33.65 3.25 12.48
N SER A 288 32.68 4.15 12.69
CA SER A 288 31.26 3.93 12.42
C SER A 288 31.02 3.83 10.92
N LYS A 289 31.05 2.60 10.40
CA LYS A 289 30.80 2.36 8.97
C LYS A 289 29.35 2.67 8.64
N TYR A 290 29.14 3.54 7.65
CA TYR A 290 27.85 3.62 6.98
C TYR A 290 27.52 2.25 6.41
N THR A 291 26.43 1.67 6.89
CA THR A 291 25.84 0.48 6.31
C THR A 291 24.43 0.90 5.92
N PRO A 292 24.12 0.99 4.62
CA PRO A 292 22.75 1.28 4.19
C PRO A 292 21.81 0.30 4.91
N PRO A 293 20.72 0.79 5.54
CA PRO A 293 19.73 -0.09 6.13
C PRO A 293 19.27 -1.06 5.06
N GLN A 294 19.50 -2.37 5.27
CA GLN A 294 19.04 -3.36 4.33
C GLN A 294 17.51 -3.39 4.39
N PRO A 295 16.79 -3.44 3.25
CA PRO A 295 15.38 -3.74 3.28
C PRO A 295 15.17 -5.04 4.07
N SER A 296 14.25 -5.05 5.04
CA SER A 296 14.10 -6.16 5.99
C SER A 296 13.90 -7.46 5.25
N GLU A 297 14.54 -8.52 5.74
CA GLU A 297 14.59 -9.88 5.15
C GLU A 297 13.20 -10.52 4.92
N THR A 298 12.10 -9.88 5.31
CA THR A 298 10.72 -10.34 5.14
C THR A 298 10.35 -10.60 3.67
N GLN A 299 11.07 -10.03 2.69
CA GLN A 299 10.82 -10.30 1.25
C GLN A 299 11.71 -11.40 0.63
N ALA A 300 12.85 -11.76 1.21
CA ALA A 300 13.76 -12.75 0.62
C ALA A 300 13.17 -14.18 0.63
N ALA A 301 12.16 -14.44 1.46
CA ALA A 301 11.54 -15.75 1.59
C ALA A 301 10.42 -16.03 0.55
N GLU A 302 9.90 -15.01 -0.14
CA GLU A 302 8.85 -15.21 -1.17
C GLU A 302 9.46 -15.46 -2.56
N THR A 303 10.57 -14.80 -2.91
CA THR A 303 11.21 -14.93 -4.25
C THR A 303 11.92 -16.26 -4.48
N VAL A 304 12.38 -16.95 -3.43
CA VAL A 304 13.18 -18.19 -3.56
C VAL A 304 12.31 -19.44 -3.79
N LYS A 305 10.99 -19.38 -3.57
CA LYS A 305 10.10 -20.54 -3.77
C LYS A 305 9.60 -20.71 -5.21
N GLU A 306 9.73 -19.71 -6.07
CA GLU A 306 9.25 -19.78 -7.46
C GLU A 306 10.33 -20.23 -8.47
N THR A 307 11.62 -20.13 -8.12
CA THR A 307 12.71 -20.53 -9.03
C THR A 307 13.08 -22.02 -8.95
N GLU A 308 12.92 -22.68 -7.80
CA GLU A 308 13.21 -24.13 -7.68
C GLU A 308 12.14 -25.04 -8.32
N ALA A 309 10.96 -24.51 -8.66
CA ALA A 309 9.89 -25.30 -9.28
C ALA A 309 9.97 -25.36 -10.82
N ALA A 310 10.80 -24.51 -11.45
CA ALA A 310 10.89 -24.37 -12.90
C ALA A 310 12.08 -25.12 -13.55
N GLU A 311 13.04 -25.61 -12.76
CA GLU A 311 14.29 -26.20 -13.30
C GLU A 311 14.27 -27.72 -13.54
N GLU A 312 13.18 -28.44 -13.18
CA GLU A 312 13.11 -29.90 -13.37
C GLU A 312 12.47 -30.40 -14.68
N THR A 313 12.09 -29.51 -15.60
CA THR A 313 11.48 -29.94 -16.88
C THR A 313 12.07 -29.27 -18.10
N GLU A 314 13.38 -29.27 -18.30
CA GLU A 314 13.96 -29.07 -19.64
C GLU A 314 15.37 -29.66 -19.75
N ALA A 315 15.44 -30.98 -19.70
CA ALA A 315 16.56 -31.72 -20.25
C ALA A 315 15.98 -32.76 -21.22
N VAL A 316 16.19 -32.57 -22.53
CA VAL A 316 16.43 -33.58 -23.59
C VAL A 316 16.21 -32.98 -25.00
N GLN A 317 17.18 -33.27 -25.90
CA GLN A 317 17.26 -33.13 -27.38
C GLN A 317 17.90 -31.84 -27.95
N GLU A 318 19.20 -31.88 -28.30
CA GLU A 318 19.87 -32.38 -29.55
C GLU A 318 19.69 -31.42 -30.75
N GLU A 319 20.71 -30.61 -31.08
CA GLU A 319 21.74 -30.81 -32.12
C GLU A 319 21.21 -30.87 -33.59
N SER A 320 21.58 -29.86 -34.41
CA SER A 320 22.39 -30.01 -35.65
C SER A 320 22.27 -28.82 -36.64
N GLU A 321 23.44 -28.33 -37.11
CA GLU A 321 23.78 -27.83 -38.48
C GLU A 321 23.06 -26.56 -39.05
N GLU A 322 23.61 -25.70 -39.92
CA GLU A 322 24.92 -25.43 -40.53
C GLU A 322 24.80 -24.05 -41.28
N LYS A 323 25.95 -23.38 -41.46
CA LYS A 323 26.34 -22.20 -42.30
C LYS A 323 25.43 -21.70 -43.45
N ALA A 324 25.50 -20.38 -43.67
CA ALA A 324 26.16 -19.68 -44.81
C ALA A 324 25.76 -18.18 -44.80
N ASP A 325 26.71 -17.22 -44.76
CA ASP A 325 27.34 -16.53 -45.92
C ASP A 325 26.36 -15.53 -46.61
N GLU A 326 26.65 -14.29 -46.99
CA GLU A 326 27.87 -13.50 -47.19
C GLU A 326 27.40 -12.04 -47.55
N THR A 327 28.21 -11.01 -47.24
CA THR A 327 28.41 -9.75 -48.03
C THR A 327 27.25 -8.74 -48.27
N GLU A 328 27.37 -7.41 -48.42
CA GLU A 328 28.43 -6.37 -48.57
C GLU A 328 27.94 -5.12 -47.78
N ALA A 329 28.73 -4.36 -46.99
CA ALA A 329 29.63 -3.27 -47.40
C ALA A 329 29.01 -2.32 -48.47
N VAL A 330 28.88 -1.00 -48.28
CA VAL A 330 29.98 -0.01 -48.42
C VAL A 330 29.37 1.41 -48.32
N THR A 331 29.92 2.21 -47.40
CA THR A 331 30.26 3.67 -47.45
C THR A 331 29.14 4.71 -47.71
N SER A 332 29.23 5.99 -47.34
CA SER A 332 30.36 6.89 -46.99
C SER A 332 29.81 8.22 -46.45
N GLU A 333 30.58 8.79 -45.51
CA GLU A 333 31.02 10.21 -45.43
C GLU A 333 30.00 11.32 -45.11
N GLU A 334 30.14 11.94 -43.93
CA GLU A 334 30.80 13.25 -43.63
C GLU A 334 29.88 14.47 -43.91
N LYS A 335 29.34 15.12 -42.88
CA LYS A 335 29.93 16.19 -42.04
C LYS A 335 29.99 17.56 -42.75
N LYS A 336 29.11 18.49 -42.35
CA LYS A 336 29.54 19.80 -41.79
C LYS A 336 28.40 20.69 -41.29
N GLU A 337 28.77 21.45 -40.27
CA GLU A 337 28.13 22.59 -39.60
C GLU A 337 27.76 23.74 -40.56
N GLU A 338 26.69 24.49 -40.25
CA GLU A 338 26.73 25.90 -39.78
C GLU A 338 25.28 26.47 -39.64
N GLU A 339 25.02 27.13 -38.52
CA GLU A 339 23.91 28.08 -38.23
C GLU A 339 24.09 29.41 -39.02
N PRO A 340 23.31 30.49 -38.78
CA PRO A 340 21.89 30.69 -38.44
C PRO A 340 21.21 31.66 -39.44
N GLU A 341 19.90 31.95 -39.32
CA GLU A 341 19.41 33.34 -39.38
C GLU A 341 17.93 33.50 -38.98
N ASN A 342 17.66 34.72 -38.56
CA ASN A 342 16.59 35.29 -37.76
C ASN A 342 15.34 35.67 -38.59
N SER A 343 14.15 35.67 -37.98
CA SER A 343 13.15 36.74 -38.22
C SER A 343 12.01 36.73 -37.19
N GLU A 344 11.93 37.85 -36.48
CA GLU A 344 10.83 38.33 -35.63
C GLU A 344 9.52 38.53 -36.42
N ALA A 345 8.37 38.43 -35.74
CA ALA A 345 7.32 39.44 -35.80
C ALA A 345 6.23 39.19 -34.74
N ASP A 346 5.96 40.26 -34.01
CA ASP A 346 4.98 40.44 -32.94
C ASP A 346 3.52 40.15 -33.33
N THR A 347 2.69 39.87 -32.33
CA THR A 347 1.46 40.65 -32.12
C THR A 347 0.95 40.50 -30.69
N GLU A 348 0.88 41.63 -30.00
CA GLU A 348 0.18 41.87 -28.74
C GLU A 348 -1.33 41.62 -28.89
N ASN A 349 -1.97 41.09 -27.83
CA ASN A 349 -3.29 41.58 -27.45
C ASN A 349 -3.54 41.32 -25.95
N GLU A 350 -3.42 42.38 -25.15
CA GLU A 350 -3.97 42.44 -23.80
C GLU A 350 -5.50 42.59 -23.86
N SER A 351 -6.23 41.86 -23.02
CA SER A 351 -7.45 42.40 -22.44
C SER A 351 -7.68 41.88 -21.02
N LYS A 352 -8.17 42.82 -20.21
CA LYS A 352 -8.23 42.86 -18.76
C LYS A 352 -9.72 42.84 -18.37
N SER A 353 -10.10 42.04 -17.38
CA SER A 353 -11.28 42.30 -16.51
C SER A 353 -11.27 41.24 -15.39
N GLU A 354 -10.93 41.60 -14.16
CA GLU A 354 -11.79 42.15 -13.11
C GLU A 354 -12.38 41.08 -12.18
N ALA A 355 -12.43 41.46 -10.92
CA ALA A 355 -12.52 40.64 -9.74
C ALA A 355 -13.95 40.56 -9.16
N GLN A 356 -14.05 39.70 -8.13
CA GLN A 356 -15.05 39.62 -7.07
C GLN A 356 -16.32 38.81 -7.35
N SER A 357 -16.49 37.72 -6.59
CA SER A 357 -17.47 37.73 -5.48
C SER A 357 -17.18 36.61 -4.47
N GLU A 358 -17.01 37.01 -3.21
CA GLU A 358 -17.24 36.18 -2.03
C GLU A 358 -18.73 35.81 -1.94
N THR A 359 -19.04 34.56 -1.62
CA THR A 359 -20.19 34.21 -0.77
C THR A 359 -19.83 32.99 0.07
N ALA A 360 -19.90 33.18 1.38
CA ALA A 360 -19.79 32.17 2.40
C ALA A 360 -21.08 31.34 2.47
N GLU A 361 -20.97 30.01 2.53
CA GLU A 361 -21.99 29.13 3.09
C GLU A 361 -21.35 28.05 3.96
N THR A 362 -21.47 28.30 5.27
CA THR A 362 -21.86 27.37 6.34
C THR A 362 -21.30 25.95 6.36
N GLU A 363 -20.42 25.73 7.35
CA GLU A 363 -20.10 24.44 7.95
C GLU A 363 -21.36 23.69 8.42
N ALA A 364 -21.43 22.40 8.06
CA ALA A 364 -22.26 21.41 8.73
C ALA A 364 -21.41 20.23 9.17
N VAL A 365 -21.25 20.10 10.49
CA VAL A 365 -20.64 18.98 11.21
C VAL A 365 -21.50 17.72 11.04
N PRO A 366 -20.96 16.54 10.66
CA PRO A 366 -21.66 15.29 10.87
C PRO A 366 -21.35 14.76 12.27
N ALA A 367 -22.42 14.57 13.02
CA ALA A 367 -22.45 14.00 14.36
C ALA A 367 -21.92 12.56 14.39
N ALA A 368 -21.24 12.22 15.49
CA ALA A 368 -20.86 10.87 15.86
C ALA A 368 -22.09 9.95 15.94
N GLY A 369 -22.25 9.08 14.95
CA GLY A 369 -23.18 7.96 14.98
C GLY A 369 -22.51 6.74 15.61
N SER A 370 -22.70 6.55 16.90
CA SER A 370 -22.47 5.26 17.56
C SER A 370 -23.49 4.25 17.04
N SER A 371 -23.07 3.33 16.18
CA SER A 371 -23.86 2.18 15.76
C SER A 371 -23.83 1.12 16.87
N ASN A 372 -24.68 1.32 17.88
CA ASN A 372 -25.10 0.21 18.73
C ASN A 372 -25.86 -0.78 17.83
N GLY A 373 -25.27 -1.95 17.60
CA GLY A 373 -25.88 -3.04 16.84
C GLY A 373 -27.28 -3.35 17.36
N SER A 374 -28.30 -2.93 16.62
CA SER A 374 -29.67 -3.28 16.92
C SER A 374 -29.86 -4.76 16.62
N PHE A 375 -30.06 -5.57 17.67
CA PHE A 375 -30.52 -6.94 17.49
C PHE A 375 -31.84 -6.92 16.70
N SER A 376 -31.92 -7.75 15.65
CA SER A 376 -33.13 -7.92 14.84
C SER A 376 -34.34 -8.17 15.75
N GLY A 377 -35.44 -7.44 15.55
CA GLY A 377 -36.65 -7.55 16.37
C GLY A 377 -37.23 -8.97 16.43
N ILE A 378 -36.87 -9.81 15.46
CA ILE A 378 -37.23 -11.24 15.39
C ILE A 378 -36.45 -12.04 16.45
N ALA A 379 -35.17 -11.73 16.68
CA ALA A 379 -34.34 -12.42 17.67
C ALA A 379 -34.82 -12.14 19.11
N VAL A 380 -35.21 -10.90 19.41
CA VAL A 380 -35.78 -10.52 20.72
C VAL A 380 -37.12 -11.23 20.97
N LEU A 381 -37.94 -11.36 19.93
CA LEU A 381 -39.25 -12.01 19.99
C LEU A 381 -39.13 -13.53 20.20
N ILE A 382 -38.16 -14.18 19.54
CA ILE A 382 -37.87 -15.61 19.72
C ILE A 382 -37.31 -15.90 21.12
N ILE A 383 -36.38 -15.08 21.61
CA ILE A 383 -35.84 -15.21 22.99
C ILE A 383 -36.97 -15.02 24.01
N GLY A 384 -37.88 -14.06 23.79
CA GLY A 384 -39.05 -13.84 24.63
C GLY A 384 -39.97 -15.08 24.70
N ILE A 385 -40.26 -15.71 23.57
CA ILE A 385 -41.11 -16.92 23.49
C ILE A 385 -40.43 -18.11 24.19
N LEU A 386 -39.13 -18.30 24.00
CA LEU A 386 -38.36 -19.38 24.64
C LEU A 386 -38.30 -19.21 26.17
N CYS A 387 -38.08 -17.99 26.65
CA CYS A 387 -38.11 -17.67 28.08
C CYS A 387 -39.50 -17.93 28.70
N ALA A 388 -40.57 -17.60 27.99
CA ALA A 388 -41.94 -17.88 28.44
C ALA A 388 -42.23 -19.39 28.51
N ALA A 389 -41.78 -20.17 27.51
CA ALA A 389 -41.96 -21.62 27.49
C ALA A 389 -41.19 -22.32 28.64
N LEU A 390 -39.97 -21.85 28.95
CA LEU A 390 -39.18 -22.31 30.10
C LEU A 390 -39.86 -21.96 31.43
N ALA A 391 -40.41 -20.75 31.57
CA ALA A 391 -41.13 -20.36 32.77
C ALA A 391 -42.38 -21.23 33.00
N VAL A 392 -43.14 -21.54 31.95
CA VAL A 392 -44.34 -22.40 32.04
C VAL A 392 -43.99 -23.84 32.43
N THR A 393 -42.93 -24.40 31.85
CA THR A 393 -42.49 -25.78 32.17
C THR A 393 -41.92 -25.89 33.58
N VAL A 394 -41.16 -24.91 34.05
CA VAL A 394 -40.72 -24.84 35.46
C VAL A 394 -41.92 -24.71 36.40
N THR A 395 -42.91 -23.90 36.05
CA THR A 395 -44.11 -23.72 36.87
C THR A 395 -44.95 -25.00 36.95
N LEU A 396 -45.12 -25.73 35.84
CA LEU A 396 -45.82 -27.02 35.82
C LEU A 396 -45.08 -28.10 36.63
N LEU A 397 -43.74 -28.08 36.63
CA LEU A 397 -42.92 -29.00 37.46
C LEU A 397 -42.99 -28.67 38.96
N VAL A 398 -43.10 -27.39 39.31
CA VAL A 398 -43.24 -26.95 40.71
C VAL A 398 -44.66 -27.17 41.22
N VAL A 399 -45.68 -26.89 40.42
CA VAL A 399 -47.10 -27.05 40.79
C VAL A 399 -47.54 -28.52 40.74
N GLY A 400 -46.96 -29.35 39.88
CA GLY A 400 -47.16 -30.80 39.84
C GLY A 400 -46.70 -31.55 41.11
N ARG A 401 -46.10 -30.86 42.09
CA ARG A 401 -45.76 -31.40 43.42
C ARG A 401 -46.83 -31.15 44.50
N LYS A 402 -47.99 -30.57 44.16
CA LYS A 402 -49.07 -30.28 45.13
C LYS A 402 -50.38 -31.06 44.91
N LYS A 403 -50.37 -32.18 44.17
CA LYS A 403 -51.48 -33.15 44.20
C LYS A 403 -51.01 -34.51 44.68
#